data_AF-A0A965MTB1-F1
#
_entry.id   AF-A0A965MTB1-F1
#
_cell.length_a   1.000
_cell.length_b   1.000
_cell.length_c   1.000
_cell.angle_alpha   90.00
_cell.angle_beta   90.00
_cell.angle_gamma   90.00
#
_symmetry.space_group_name_H-M   'P 1'
#
loop_
_entity.id
_entity.type
_entity.pdbx_description
1 polymer ?
#
loop_
_entity_poly.entity_id
_entity_poly.type
_entity_poly.pdbx_seq_one_letter_code
_entity_poly.pdbx_strand_id
1 'polypeptide(L)'
;MKMFSNDSPHIVWARVRNGMLAVWNGKEEILFRHAYGRIVGISYKFDEWNGTEFEIVLVHLIHDGERWILSMRTDSQYFRTMCNYLVTAGADGVLGEPLRFAPTMSEKAGKKYSALYVGHGDKFIRAYYRAGSPGLPEPVTAQIGGRTVYDFTPQVEFYKAFLARHFSPGWGDTEAKPTLADAFTAAPLEDPDDLPF
;
A
#
# COMPACT_ATOMS: atom_id res chain seq x y z
N MET A 1 -30.30 -32.64 -0.56
CA MET A 1 -29.00 -32.70 -1.25
C MET A 1 -28.33 -31.35 -1.06
N LYS A 2 -27.37 -31.22 -0.12
CA LYS A 2 -26.66 -29.95 0.12
C LYS A 2 -25.63 -29.78 -0.99
N MET A 3 -25.87 -28.84 -1.88
CA MET A 3 -24.92 -28.43 -2.90
C MET A 3 -23.85 -27.61 -2.19
N PHE A 4 -22.76 -28.26 -1.78
CA PHE A 4 -21.53 -27.55 -1.42
C PHE A 4 -20.90 -27.14 -2.75
N SER A 5 -21.22 -25.95 -3.23
CA SER A 5 -20.38 -25.31 -4.25
C SER A 5 -19.12 -24.82 -3.54
N ASN A 6 -17.96 -25.10 -4.12
CA ASN A 6 -16.70 -24.50 -3.71
C ASN A 6 -16.66 -23.04 -4.18
N ASP A 7 -17.71 -22.27 -3.88
CA ASP A 7 -17.91 -20.86 -4.27
C ASP A 7 -17.04 -19.92 -3.43
N SER A 8 -15.84 -20.36 -3.02
CA SER A 8 -14.82 -19.41 -2.61
C SER A 8 -14.44 -18.63 -3.87
N PRO A 9 -14.81 -17.35 -3.98
CA PRO A 9 -14.53 -16.58 -5.18
C PRO A 9 -13.02 -16.55 -5.38
N HIS A 10 -12.56 -16.77 -6.61
CA HIS A 10 -11.14 -16.69 -6.93
C HIS A 10 -10.66 -15.26 -6.65
N ILE A 11 -9.87 -15.09 -5.59
CA ILE A 11 -9.26 -13.81 -5.21
C ILE A 11 -7.83 -13.81 -5.71
N VAL A 12 -7.49 -12.84 -6.56
CA VAL A 12 -6.13 -12.65 -7.05
C VAL A 12 -5.37 -11.76 -6.09
N TRP A 13 -4.32 -12.30 -5.46
CA TRP A 13 -3.46 -11.54 -4.56
C TRP A 13 -2.28 -10.94 -5.34
N ALA A 14 -2.20 -9.62 -5.40
CA ALA A 14 -1.13 -8.87 -6.04
C ALA A 14 -0.29 -8.13 -4.99
N ARG A 15 1.01 -8.45 -4.90
CA ARG A 15 1.96 -7.76 -4.02
C ARG A 15 2.69 -6.67 -4.79
N VAL A 16 2.69 -5.44 -4.26
CA VAL A 16 3.53 -4.36 -4.80
C VAL A 16 4.98 -4.62 -4.40
N ARG A 17 5.86 -4.82 -5.37
CA ARG A 17 7.31 -4.92 -5.15
C ARG A 17 8.09 -4.48 -6.39
N ASN A 18 9.22 -3.82 -6.19
CA ASN A 18 10.17 -3.46 -7.26
C ASN A 18 9.55 -2.78 -8.49
N GLY A 19 8.58 -1.88 -8.27
CA GLY A 19 7.91 -1.15 -9.35
C GLY A 19 6.91 -1.99 -10.16
N MET A 20 6.54 -3.18 -9.70
CA MET A 20 5.62 -4.10 -10.35
C MET A 20 4.60 -4.65 -9.36
N LEU A 21 3.60 -5.33 -9.90
CA LEU A 21 2.66 -6.17 -9.16
C LEU A 21 3.02 -7.63 -9.36
N ALA A 22 3.42 -8.30 -8.29
CA ALA A 22 3.73 -9.71 -8.26
C ALA A 22 2.49 -10.53 -7.86
N VAL A 23 2.10 -11.49 -8.70
CA VAL A 23 0.96 -12.39 -8.47
C VAL A 23 1.44 -13.82 -8.56
N TRP A 24 1.17 -14.62 -7.54
CA TRP A 24 1.45 -16.05 -7.57
C TRP A 24 0.27 -16.80 -8.18
N ASN A 25 0.50 -17.56 -9.26
CA ASN A 25 -0.55 -18.35 -9.92
C ASN A 25 -0.62 -19.82 -9.45
N GLY A 26 0.14 -20.18 -8.41
CA GLY A 26 0.29 -21.56 -7.94
C GLY A 26 1.51 -22.30 -8.52
N LYS A 27 2.16 -21.76 -9.54
CA LYS A 27 3.35 -22.35 -10.20
C LYS A 27 4.53 -21.38 -10.24
N GLU A 28 4.26 -20.14 -10.63
CA GLU A 28 5.26 -19.11 -10.79
C GLU A 28 4.70 -17.74 -10.38
N GLU A 29 5.62 -16.79 -10.22
CA GLU A 29 5.26 -15.39 -10.01
C GLU A 29 5.12 -14.68 -11.36
N ILE A 30 3.94 -14.14 -11.62
CA ILE A 30 3.65 -13.31 -12.79
C ILE A 30 3.73 -11.85 -12.39
N LEU A 31 4.39 -11.05 -13.22
CA LEU A 31 4.55 -9.61 -13.01
C LEU A 31 3.60 -8.81 -13.89
N PHE A 32 2.86 -7.89 -13.28
CA PHE A 32 1.97 -6.94 -13.95
C PHE A 32 2.45 -5.51 -13.73
N ARG A 33 2.23 -4.65 -14.73
CA ARG A 33 2.62 -3.22 -14.67
C ARG A 33 1.62 -2.37 -13.89
N HIS A 34 0.37 -2.78 -13.85
CA HIS A 34 -0.68 -2.04 -13.16
C HIS A 34 -1.84 -2.98 -12.83
N ALA A 35 -2.60 -2.59 -11.79
CA ALA A 35 -3.92 -3.12 -11.50
C ALA A 35 -4.94 -2.07 -11.92
N TYR A 36 -6.13 -2.52 -12.25
CA TYR A 36 -7.26 -1.66 -12.56
C TYR A 36 -8.48 -2.19 -11.82
N GLY A 37 -9.26 -1.30 -11.21
CA GLY A 37 -10.47 -1.71 -10.53
C GLY A 37 -11.01 -0.65 -9.57
N ARG A 38 -12.26 -0.87 -9.14
CA ARG A 38 -12.92 -0.06 -8.12
C ARG A 38 -12.50 -0.53 -6.74
N ILE A 39 -12.09 0.39 -5.87
CA ILE A 39 -11.86 0.05 -4.46
C ILE A 39 -13.21 -0.24 -3.80
N VAL A 40 -13.33 -1.41 -3.18
CA VAL A 40 -14.55 -1.84 -2.47
C VAL A 40 -14.30 -2.11 -0.99
N GLY A 41 -13.05 -2.11 -0.58
CA GLY A 41 -12.70 -2.18 0.83
C GLY A 41 -11.21 -2.05 1.06
N ILE A 42 -10.85 -1.70 2.29
CA ILE A 42 -9.47 -1.62 2.76
C ILE A 42 -9.39 -2.31 4.10
N SER A 43 -8.42 -3.20 4.25
CA SER A 43 -8.10 -3.83 5.53
C SER A 43 -6.60 -3.78 5.79
N TYR A 44 -6.23 -4.07 7.03
CA TYR A 44 -4.85 -4.08 7.49
C TYR A 44 -4.58 -5.43 8.14
N LYS A 45 -3.35 -5.91 7.96
CA LYS A 45 -2.86 -7.18 8.50
C LYS A 45 -1.42 -6.96 8.97
N PHE A 46 -1.03 -7.59 10.06
CA PHE A 46 0.38 -7.77 10.39
C PHE A 46 0.94 -8.98 9.64
N ASP A 47 2.13 -8.83 9.09
CA ASP A 47 2.89 -9.87 8.43
C ASP A 47 4.29 -9.93 9.04
N GLU A 48 4.97 -11.05 8.89
CA GLU A 48 6.30 -11.26 9.46
C GLU A 48 7.28 -11.66 8.36
N TRP A 49 8.46 -11.05 8.39
CA TRP A 49 9.57 -11.42 7.51
C TRP A 49 10.86 -11.35 8.30
N ASN A 50 11.62 -12.45 8.32
CA ASN A 50 12.88 -12.57 9.05
C ASN A 50 12.77 -12.13 10.52
N GLY A 51 11.70 -12.52 11.22
CA GLY A 51 11.49 -12.17 12.63
C GLY A 51 11.13 -10.71 12.89
N THR A 52 10.90 -9.91 11.84
CA THR A 52 10.43 -8.53 11.95
C THR A 52 8.97 -8.48 11.51
N GLU A 53 8.09 -8.07 12.42
CA GLU A 53 6.70 -7.78 12.11
C GLU A 53 6.58 -6.43 11.40
N PHE A 54 5.71 -6.39 10.40
CA PHE A 54 5.35 -5.15 9.71
C PHE A 54 3.88 -5.20 9.31
N GLU A 55 3.27 -4.04 9.24
CA GLU A 55 1.88 -3.92 8.82
C GLU A 55 1.78 -3.75 7.30
N ILE A 56 0.85 -4.48 6.70
CA ILE A 56 0.46 -4.33 5.31
C ILE A 56 -0.96 -3.79 5.20
N VAL A 57 -1.19 -2.95 4.18
CA VAL A 57 -2.53 -2.62 3.72
C VAL A 57 -2.94 -3.60 2.64
N LEU A 58 -4.21 -3.99 2.67
CA LEU A 58 -4.89 -4.77 1.65
C LEU A 58 -5.94 -3.85 1.02
N VAL A 59 -5.78 -3.54 -0.26
CA VAL A 59 -6.73 -2.74 -1.04
C VAL A 59 -7.53 -3.68 -1.93
N HIS A 60 -8.82 -3.80 -1.65
CA HIS A 60 -9.70 -4.77 -2.28
C HIS A 60 -10.33 -4.11 -3.51
N LEU A 61 -10.07 -4.69 -4.67
CA LEU A 61 -10.49 -4.16 -5.96
C LEU A 61 -11.50 -5.12 -6.60
N ILE A 62 -12.49 -4.55 -7.29
CA ILE A 62 -13.32 -5.27 -8.27
C ILE A 62 -13.06 -4.71 -9.66
N HIS A 63 -12.84 -5.61 -10.60
CA HIS A 63 -12.86 -5.29 -12.03
C HIS A 63 -13.50 -6.46 -12.79
N ASP A 64 -14.52 -6.17 -13.60
CA ASP A 64 -15.19 -7.14 -14.47
C ASP A 64 -15.65 -8.44 -13.77
N GLY A 65 -16.07 -8.31 -12.50
CA GLY A 65 -16.53 -9.44 -11.68
C GLY A 65 -15.40 -10.19 -10.96
N GLU A 66 -14.14 -9.92 -11.29
CA GLU A 66 -12.98 -10.47 -10.61
C GLU A 66 -12.63 -9.69 -9.34
N ARG A 67 -12.15 -10.42 -8.34
CA ARG A 67 -11.73 -9.87 -7.05
C ARG A 67 -10.21 -9.88 -6.96
N TRP A 68 -9.66 -8.72 -6.66
CA TRP A 68 -8.22 -8.52 -6.52
C TRP A 68 -7.92 -7.94 -5.15
N ILE A 69 -6.80 -8.36 -4.54
CA ILE A 69 -6.24 -7.75 -3.34
C ILE A 69 -4.87 -7.20 -3.70
N LEU A 70 -4.74 -5.88 -3.71
CA LEU A 70 -3.47 -5.19 -3.84
C LEU A 70 -2.86 -5.00 -2.45
N SER A 71 -1.69 -5.59 -2.21
CA SER A 71 -1.01 -5.57 -0.92
C SER A 71 0.31 -4.83 -0.96
N MET A 72 0.59 -4.02 0.06
CA MET A 72 1.86 -3.33 0.25
C MET A 72 2.08 -2.95 1.72
N ARG A 73 3.33 -2.76 2.13
CA ARG A 73 3.65 -2.29 3.50
C ARG A 73 3.15 -0.86 3.72
N THR A 74 2.62 -0.56 4.89
CA THR A 74 2.11 0.78 5.23
C THR A 74 3.24 1.79 5.44
N ASP A 75 4.42 1.35 5.85
CA ASP A 75 5.63 2.17 5.96
C ASP A 75 6.31 2.48 4.62
N SER A 76 5.83 1.89 3.52
CA SER A 76 6.42 2.06 2.19
C SER A 76 6.08 3.41 1.55
N GLN A 77 6.97 3.88 0.67
CA GLN A 77 6.69 5.04 -0.18
C GLN A 77 5.53 4.74 -1.18
N TYR A 78 5.33 3.49 -1.58
CA TYR A 78 4.17 3.07 -2.38
C TYR A 78 2.85 3.42 -1.68
N PHE A 79 2.72 3.07 -0.39
CA PHE A 79 1.53 3.38 0.40
C PHE A 79 1.28 4.89 0.49
N ARG A 80 2.29 5.66 0.89
CA ARG A 80 2.15 7.12 1.05
C ARG A 80 1.80 7.81 -0.26
N THR A 81 2.42 7.40 -1.38
CA THR A 81 2.13 7.99 -2.70
C THR A 81 0.73 7.63 -3.18
N MET A 82 0.32 6.36 -3.05
CA MET A 82 -1.04 5.92 -3.36
C MET A 82 -2.07 6.76 -2.61
N CYS A 83 -1.94 6.87 -1.29
CA CYS A 83 -2.88 7.62 -0.47
C CYS A 83 -2.93 9.09 -0.87
N ASN A 84 -1.78 9.70 -1.18
CA ASN A 84 -1.73 11.08 -1.66
C ASN A 84 -2.53 11.29 -2.96
N TYR A 85 -2.48 10.35 -3.90
CA TYR A 85 -3.34 10.41 -5.09
C TYR A 85 -4.81 10.11 -4.80
N LEU A 86 -5.10 9.21 -3.85
CA LEU A 86 -6.46 8.90 -3.44
C LEU A 86 -7.13 10.08 -2.72
N VAL A 87 -6.37 10.93 -2.03
CA VAL A 87 -6.92 12.19 -1.46
C VAL A 87 -7.40 13.10 -2.59
N THR A 88 -6.64 13.24 -3.67
CA THR A 88 -7.13 13.97 -4.87
C THR A 88 -8.35 13.28 -5.47
N ALA A 89 -8.36 11.95 -5.60
CA ALA A 89 -9.52 11.22 -6.11
C ALA A 89 -10.78 11.44 -5.24
N GLY A 90 -10.61 11.56 -3.93
CA GLY A 90 -11.68 11.91 -2.99
C GLY A 90 -12.18 13.35 -3.18
N ALA A 91 -11.26 14.32 -3.32
CA ALA A 91 -11.58 15.72 -3.56
C ALA A 91 -12.30 15.93 -4.92
N ASP A 92 -11.88 15.18 -5.94
CA ASP A 92 -12.45 15.22 -7.29
C ASP A 92 -13.74 14.38 -7.42
N GLY A 93 -14.14 13.65 -6.37
CA GLY A 93 -15.37 12.85 -6.34
C GLY A 93 -15.32 11.52 -7.11
N VAL A 94 -14.13 11.07 -7.54
CA VAL A 94 -13.94 9.87 -8.38
C VAL A 94 -13.45 8.65 -7.61
N LEU A 95 -13.43 8.73 -6.27
CA LEU A 95 -12.89 7.67 -5.40
C LEU A 95 -13.67 6.34 -5.50
N GLY A 96 -14.95 6.40 -5.88
CA GLY A 96 -15.82 5.24 -6.09
C GLY A 96 -15.79 4.67 -7.51
N GLU A 97 -14.98 5.25 -8.40
CA GLU A 97 -14.85 4.82 -9.80
C GLU A 97 -13.69 3.82 -9.97
N PRO A 98 -13.61 3.11 -11.10
CA PRO A 98 -12.44 2.30 -11.41
C PRO A 98 -11.17 3.14 -11.53
N LEU A 99 -10.13 2.77 -10.78
CA LEU A 99 -8.84 3.45 -10.76
C LEU A 99 -7.74 2.51 -11.25
N ARG A 100 -6.72 3.09 -11.89
CA ARG A 100 -5.50 2.39 -12.29
C ARG A 100 -4.43 2.58 -11.23
N PHE A 101 -3.86 1.48 -10.71
CA PHE A 101 -2.76 1.47 -9.74
C PHE A 101 -1.49 0.99 -10.43
N ALA A 102 -0.56 1.91 -10.69
CA ALA A 102 0.68 1.64 -11.42
C ALA A 102 1.90 1.85 -10.51
N PRO A 103 2.46 0.78 -9.91
CA PRO A 103 3.71 0.90 -9.19
C PRO A 103 4.84 1.27 -10.15
N THR A 104 5.83 1.95 -9.62
CA THR A 104 7.04 2.33 -10.34
C THR A 104 8.21 2.33 -9.37
N MET A 105 9.37 1.95 -9.89
CA MET A 105 10.64 2.15 -9.23
C MET A 105 11.60 2.73 -10.25
N SER A 106 12.33 3.76 -9.84
CA SER A 106 13.38 4.37 -10.65
C SER A 106 14.60 4.55 -9.77
N GLU A 107 15.78 4.46 -10.37
CA GLU A 107 17.02 4.74 -9.67
C GLU A 107 17.66 6.00 -10.24
N LYS A 108 18.05 6.91 -9.35
CA LYS A 108 18.75 8.13 -9.73
C LYS A 108 19.87 8.40 -8.74
N ALA A 109 21.11 8.44 -9.26
CA ALA A 109 22.32 8.66 -8.48
C ALA A 109 22.47 7.68 -7.29
N GLY A 110 22.26 6.38 -7.54
CA GLY A 110 22.36 5.31 -6.53
C GLY A 110 21.22 5.30 -5.50
N LYS A 111 20.19 6.13 -5.68
CA LYS A 111 19.01 6.17 -4.81
C LYS A 111 17.80 5.63 -5.56
N LYS A 112 17.14 4.62 -4.98
CA LYS A 112 15.87 4.07 -5.45
C LYS A 112 14.72 5.00 -5.03
N TYR A 113 13.86 5.34 -5.97
CA TYR A 113 12.63 6.11 -5.79
C TYR A 113 11.46 5.22 -6.21
N SER A 114 10.58 4.92 -5.27
CA SER A 114 9.37 4.15 -5.50
C SER A 114 8.13 5.04 -5.41
N ALA A 115 7.11 4.72 -6.20
CA ALA A 115 5.80 5.35 -6.11
C ALA A 115 4.71 4.39 -6.61
N LEU A 116 3.49 4.56 -6.13
CA LEU A 116 2.30 3.93 -6.69
C LEU A 116 1.42 5.04 -7.27
N TYR A 117 1.50 5.23 -8.58
CA TYR A 117 0.68 6.21 -9.28
C TYR A 117 -0.75 5.71 -9.37
N VAL A 118 -1.70 6.62 -9.13
CA VAL A 118 -3.13 6.35 -9.34
C VAL A 118 -3.61 7.13 -10.56
N GLY A 119 -4.33 6.46 -11.46
CA GLY A 119 -4.94 7.07 -12.64
C GLY A 119 -6.45 6.89 -12.67
N HIS A 120 -7.12 7.81 -13.35
CA HIS A 120 -8.54 7.76 -13.65
C HIS A 120 -8.75 8.04 -15.14
N GLY A 121 -9.44 7.12 -15.84
CA GLY A 121 -9.46 7.09 -17.30
C GLY A 121 -8.04 7.05 -17.89
N ASP A 122 -7.77 7.91 -18.87
CA ASP A 122 -6.48 7.97 -19.56
C ASP A 122 -5.40 8.80 -18.85
N LYS A 123 -5.70 9.39 -17.68
CA LYS A 123 -4.83 10.34 -17.01
C LYS A 123 -4.39 9.85 -15.64
N PHE A 124 -3.14 10.17 -15.28
CA PHE A 124 -2.70 10.06 -13.90
C PHE A 124 -3.28 11.22 -13.08
N ILE A 125 -3.76 10.88 -11.89
CA ILE A 125 -4.22 11.85 -10.91
C ILE A 125 -3.00 12.63 -10.40
N ARG A 126 -3.16 13.91 -10.10
CA ARG A 126 -2.09 14.72 -9.51
C ARG A 126 -2.00 14.45 -8.01
N ALA A 127 -0.79 14.43 -7.46
CA ALA A 127 -0.60 14.33 -6.02
C ALA A 127 -1.24 15.54 -5.33
N TYR A 128 -1.99 15.29 -4.25
CA TYR A 128 -2.68 16.33 -3.49
C TYR A 128 -1.70 17.18 -2.68
N TYR A 129 -0.94 16.51 -1.81
CA TYR A 129 0.07 17.11 -0.97
C TYR A 129 1.43 17.14 -1.67
N ARG A 130 2.13 18.26 -1.49
CA ARG A 130 3.57 18.43 -1.71
C ARG A 130 4.29 18.46 -0.37
N ALA A 131 5.61 18.27 -0.36
CA ALA A 131 6.42 18.46 0.85
C ALA A 131 6.15 19.86 1.47
N GLY A 132 5.89 19.91 2.78
CA GLY A 132 5.54 21.15 3.48
C GLY A 132 4.13 21.71 3.19
N SER A 133 3.25 20.93 2.57
CA SER A 133 1.87 21.39 2.35
C SER A 133 1.09 21.47 3.66
N PRO A 134 0.31 22.55 3.89
CA PRO A 134 -0.57 22.63 5.05
C PRO A 134 -1.51 21.43 5.10
N GLY A 135 -1.60 20.78 6.27
CA GLY A 135 -2.50 19.65 6.51
C GLY A 135 -1.89 18.26 6.36
N LEU A 136 -0.70 18.11 5.78
CA LEU A 136 0.06 16.86 5.85
C LEU A 136 0.99 16.90 7.07
N PRO A 137 0.92 15.92 8.00
CA PRO A 137 1.85 15.86 9.12
C PRO A 137 3.30 15.73 8.65
N GLU A 138 4.20 16.46 9.31
CA GLU A 138 5.64 16.32 9.07
C GLU A 138 6.16 15.01 9.68
N PRO A 139 7.14 14.35 9.05
CA PRO A 139 7.79 13.19 9.64
C PRO A 139 8.59 13.60 10.89
N VAL A 140 8.67 12.70 11.86
CA VAL A 140 9.53 12.89 13.04
C VAL A 140 10.97 12.58 12.62
N THR A 141 11.90 13.47 12.93
CA THR A 141 13.32 13.28 12.61
C THR A 141 14.08 12.85 13.86
N ALA A 142 14.86 11.77 13.75
CA ALA A 142 15.79 11.32 14.77
C ALA A 142 17.22 11.28 14.23
N GLN A 143 18.21 11.64 15.06
CA GLN A 143 19.62 11.45 14.73
C GLN A 143 20.09 10.13 15.34
N ILE A 144 20.44 9.15 14.51
CA ILE A 144 20.92 7.84 14.95
C ILE A 144 22.27 7.58 14.26
N GLY A 145 23.34 7.43 15.05
CA GLY A 145 24.67 7.15 14.52
C GLY A 145 25.19 8.20 13.51
N GLY A 146 24.86 9.48 13.70
CA GLY A 146 25.23 10.57 12.79
C GLY A 146 24.43 10.62 11.47
N ARG A 147 23.39 9.79 11.33
CA ARG A 147 22.45 9.82 10.21
C ARG A 147 21.09 10.34 10.67
N THR A 148 20.46 11.15 9.83
CA THR A 148 19.08 11.58 10.03
C THR A 148 18.14 10.50 9.53
N VAL A 149 17.36 9.93 10.43
CA VAL A 149 16.30 8.96 10.16
C VAL A 149 14.96 9.69 10.22
N TYR A 150 14.11 9.42 9.24
CA TYR A 150 12.78 10.00 9.13
C TYR A 150 11.73 8.94 9.49
N ASP A 151 10.99 9.20 10.55
CA ASP A 151 9.83 8.41 10.94
C ASP A 151 8.56 9.00 10.34
N PHE A 152 7.95 8.25 9.43
CA PHE A 152 6.74 8.63 8.70
C PHE A 152 5.45 8.16 9.37
N THR A 153 5.50 7.60 10.58
CA THR A 153 4.32 7.14 11.34
C THR A 153 3.20 8.19 11.40
N PRO A 154 3.46 9.50 11.65
CA PRO A 154 2.40 10.51 11.62
C PRO A 154 1.67 10.63 10.28
N GLN A 155 2.39 10.47 9.16
CA GLN A 155 1.77 10.49 7.84
C GLN A 155 1.01 9.21 7.55
N VAL A 156 1.53 8.06 7.99
CA VAL A 156 0.87 6.77 7.82
C VAL A 156 -0.48 6.79 8.54
N GLU A 157 -0.53 7.22 9.80
CA GLU A 157 -1.77 7.30 10.57
C GLU A 157 -2.76 8.31 9.99
N PHE A 158 -2.27 9.45 9.49
CA PHE A 158 -3.09 10.41 8.76
C PHE A 158 -3.78 9.77 7.54
N TYR A 159 -3.02 9.03 6.73
CA TYR A 159 -3.56 8.36 5.55
C TYR A 159 -4.50 7.20 5.92
N LYS A 160 -4.20 6.41 6.95
CA LYS A 160 -5.12 5.39 7.46
C LYS A 160 -6.44 6.00 7.89
N ALA A 161 -6.41 7.12 8.60
CA ALA A 161 -7.62 7.84 9.02
C ALA A 161 -8.42 8.34 7.80
N PHE A 162 -7.77 8.82 6.75
CA PHE A 162 -8.42 9.13 5.48
C PHE A 162 -9.10 7.88 4.88
N LEU A 163 -8.36 6.77 4.72
CA LEU A 163 -8.89 5.55 4.13
C LEU A 163 -10.07 4.99 4.93
N ALA A 164 -9.99 4.98 6.26
CA ALA A 164 -11.05 4.50 7.15
C ALA A 164 -12.35 5.34 7.08
N ARG A 165 -12.25 6.63 6.71
CA ARG A 165 -13.42 7.49 6.50
C ARG A 165 -14.14 7.20 5.18
N HIS A 166 -13.41 6.68 4.19
CA HIS A 166 -13.91 6.52 2.82
C HIS A 166 -14.23 5.08 2.44
N PHE A 167 -13.65 4.09 3.13
CA PHE A 167 -13.78 2.68 2.77
C PHE A 167 -14.14 1.84 3.98
N SER A 168 -15.03 0.87 3.78
CA SER A 168 -15.29 -0.20 4.75
C SER A 168 -14.18 -1.25 4.72
N PRO A 169 -14.07 -2.10 5.76
CA PRO A 169 -13.28 -3.32 5.67
C PRO A 169 -13.65 -4.16 4.44
N GLY A 170 -12.64 -4.70 3.76
CA GLY A 170 -12.84 -5.59 2.62
C GLY A 170 -13.11 -7.05 3.01
N TRP A 171 -12.97 -7.98 2.06
CA TRP A 171 -13.18 -9.42 2.29
C TRP A 171 -11.91 -10.17 2.75
N GLY A 172 -12.03 -10.99 3.80
CA GLY A 172 -10.91 -11.75 4.35
C GLY A 172 -10.69 -11.38 5.82
N ASP A 173 -10.18 -12.32 6.62
CA ASP A 173 -10.20 -12.25 8.08
C ASP A 173 -9.59 -10.95 8.61
N THR A 174 -10.44 -10.18 9.28
CA THR A 174 -10.07 -9.04 10.11
C THR A 174 -9.95 -9.56 11.53
N GLU A 175 -8.81 -10.17 11.88
CA GLU A 175 -8.51 -10.39 13.28
C GLU A 175 -7.66 -9.24 13.84
N ALA A 176 -8.38 -8.43 14.63
CA ALA A 176 -7.91 -7.60 15.74
C ALA A 176 -7.76 -6.08 15.52
N LYS A 177 -8.31 -5.40 16.54
CA LYS A 177 -8.46 -3.96 16.76
C LYS A 177 -7.10 -3.26 16.91
N PRO A 178 -7.02 -1.95 16.62
CA PRO A 178 -5.83 -1.17 16.93
C PRO A 178 -5.68 -1.05 18.44
N THR A 179 -4.81 -1.86 19.03
CA THR A 179 -4.22 -1.57 20.33
C THR A 179 -2.96 -0.77 20.05
N LEU A 180 -2.97 0.52 20.40
CA LEU A 180 -1.77 1.33 20.51
C LEU A 180 -0.84 0.63 21.49
N ALA A 181 0.27 0.10 20.99
CA ALA A 181 1.37 -0.37 21.81
C ALA A 181 2.52 0.62 21.69
N ASP A 182 2.92 1.12 22.86
CA ASP A 182 4.03 2.01 23.10
C ASP A 182 5.38 1.43 22.61
N ALA A 183 6.27 2.36 22.33
CA ALA A 183 7.73 2.24 22.37
C ALA A 183 8.44 1.58 21.18
N PHE A 184 9.12 2.46 20.44
CA PHE A 184 10.39 2.29 19.75
C PHE A 184 11.14 0.98 20.04
N THR A 185 11.28 0.16 18.99
CA THR A 185 12.49 -0.60 18.74
C THR A 185 13.12 -0.05 17.47
N ALA A 186 14.36 0.42 17.57
CA ALA A 186 15.15 0.75 16.40
C ALA A 186 15.23 -0.51 15.53
N ALA A 187 14.94 -0.37 14.22
CA ALA A 187 15.15 -1.44 13.27
C ALA A 187 16.57 -2.01 13.44
N PRO A 188 16.76 -3.34 13.38
CA PRO A 188 18.09 -3.92 13.34
C PRO A 188 18.93 -3.18 12.28
N LEU A 189 20.09 -2.69 12.70
CA LEU A 189 21.13 -2.18 11.82
C LEU A 189 21.74 -3.38 11.08
N GLU A 190 21.00 -3.93 10.14
CA GLU A 190 21.43 -4.87 9.11
C GLU A 190 20.23 -5.11 8.18
N ASP A 191 20.05 -4.21 7.24
CA ASP A 191 19.38 -4.54 5.98
C ASP A 191 20.48 -5.07 5.06
N PRO A 192 20.62 -6.39 4.86
CA PRO A 192 21.48 -6.94 3.83
C PRO A 192 20.75 -6.79 2.48
N ASP A 193 20.61 -5.55 2.01
CA ASP A 193 20.29 -5.26 0.60
C ASP A 193 21.57 -4.83 -0.15
N ASP A 194 22.71 -5.37 0.31
CA ASP A 194 23.80 -5.84 -0.55
C ASP A 194 23.42 -7.25 -1.08
N LEU A 195 22.37 -7.31 -1.88
CA LEU A 195 22.27 -8.31 -2.93
C LEU A 195 22.44 -7.58 -4.27
N PRO A 196 23.41 -8.01 -5.09
CA PRO A 196 23.84 -7.24 -6.24
C PRO A 196 22.76 -7.30 -7.33
N PHE A 197 22.55 -6.12 -7.93
CA PHE A 197 21.77 -5.82 -9.14
C PHE A 197 20.25 -5.68 -8.96
#